data_AF-A0A838NUM7-F1
#
_entry.id   AF-A0A838NUM7-F1
#
_cell.length_a   1.000
_cell.length_b   1.000
_cell.length_c   1.000
_cell.angle_alpha   90.00
_cell.angle_beta   90.00
_cell.angle_gamma   90.00
#
_symmetry.space_group_name_H-M   'P 1'
#
loop_
_entity.id
_entity.type
_entity.pdbx_description
1 polymer ?
#
loop_
_entity_poly.entity_id
_entity_poly.type
_entity_poly.pdbx_seq_one_letter_code
_entity_poly.pdbx_strand_id
1 'polypeptide(L)'
;MKPGDSINWRLDAAANVTEMEVKAKASKPWPFKKKTPYKSKKNQPAGAKELDAAEKGSKYQYVVSAICVRDAAMSDTVIIDPDIIIIR
;
A
#
# COMPACT_ATOMS: atom_id res chain seq x y z
N MET A 1 -11.08 -11.87 -1.83
CA MET A 1 -11.39 -11.01 -0.67
C MET A 1 -12.89 -10.79 -0.64
N LYS A 2 -13.48 -10.57 0.54
CA LYS A 2 -14.91 -10.32 0.72
C LYS A 2 -15.17 -8.93 1.32
N PRO A 3 -16.39 -8.38 1.18
CA PRO A 3 -16.74 -7.10 1.81
C PRO A 3 -16.40 -7.06 3.29
N GLY A 4 -15.85 -5.92 3.74
CA GLY A 4 -15.37 -5.75 5.12
C GLY A 4 -13.93 -6.20 5.38
N ASP A 5 -13.31 -6.98 4.48
CA ASP A 5 -11.91 -7.38 4.62
C ASP A 5 -10.96 -6.17 4.63
N SER A 6 -9.76 -6.36 5.18
CA SER A 6 -8.73 -5.34 5.29
C SER A 6 -7.38 -5.89 4.79
N ILE A 7 -6.52 -5.00 4.30
CA ILE A 7 -5.12 -5.31 3.96
C ILE A 7 -4.22 -4.54 4.91
N ASN A 8 -3.17 -5.18 5.40
CA ASN A 8 -2.14 -4.55 6.20
C ASN A 8 -0.80 -4.65 5.46
N TRP A 9 -0.21 -3.50 5.17
CA TRP A 9 1.17 -3.41 4.69
C TRP A 9 2.09 -3.19 5.90
N ARG A 10 3.17 -3.95 5.94
CA ARG A 10 4.19 -3.89 6.98
C ARG A 10 5.57 -3.87 6.36
N LEU A 11 6.46 -3.10 6.95
CA LEU A 11 7.88 -3.22 6.68
C LEU A 11 8.46 -4.34 7.54
N ASP A 12 9.32 -5.16 6.94
CA ASP A 12 10.10 -6.13 7.69
C ASP A 12 11.10 -5.39 8.61
N ALA A 13 11.32 -5.92 9.82
CA ALA A 13 12.19 -5.27 10.80
C ALA A 13 13.65 -5.16 10.29
N ALA A 14 14.11 -6.13 9.49
CA ALA A 14 15.44 -6.17 8.91
C ALA A 14 15.59 -5.29 7.65
N ALA A 15 14.51 -4.71 7.12
CA ALA A 15 14.60 -3.86 5.93
C ALA A 15 15.38 -2.57 6.20
N ASN A 16 16.17 -2.09 5.24
CA ASN A 16 16.85 -0.77 5.31
C ASN A 16 15.91 0.42 5.01
N VAL A 17 14.61 0.15 4.94
CA VAL A 17 13.55 1.15 4.72
C VAL A 17 12.98 1.60 6.05
N THR A 18 12.83 2.91 6.24
CA THR A 18 12.23 3.50 7.45
C THR A 18 10.74 3.77 7.29
N GLU A 19 10.32 4.16 6.09
CA GLU A 19 8.93 4.48 5.74
C GLU A 19 8.58 3.92 4.36
N MET A 20 7.36 3.41 4.26
CA MET A 20 6.73 2.98 3.02
C MET A 20 5.39 3.67 2.88
N GLU A 21 5.11 4.19 1.69
CA GLU A 21 3.85 4.80 1.33
C GLU A 21 3.12 3.94 0.30
N VAL A 22 1.82 3.72 0.53
CA VAL A 22 0.91 3.02 -0.38
C VAL A 22 -0.12 4.03 -0.89
N LYS A 23 -0.19 4.20 -2.21
CA LYS A 23 -1.09 5.15 -2.87
C LYS A 23 -1.82 4.55 -4.06
N ALA A 24 -3.08 4.92 -4.26
CA ALA A 24 -3.78 4.60 -5.50
C ALA A 24 -3.09 5.31 -6.68
N LYS A 25 -3.05 4.66 -7.85
CA LYS A 25 -2.60 5.34 -9.08
C LYS A 25 -3.59 6.44 -9.45
N ALA A 26 -3.08 7.54 -10.00
CA ALA A 26 -3.92 8.67 -10.40
C ALA A 26 -5.05 8.22 -11.34
N SER A 27 -6.26 8.70 -11.06
CA SER A 27 -7.48 8.36 -11.82
C SER A 27 -7.84 6.86 -11.84
N LYS A 28 -7.23 6.04 -10.96
CA LYS A 28 -7.62 4.64 -10.78
C LYS A 28 -8.50 4.49 -9.54
N PRO A 29 -9.52 3.61 -9.61
CA PRO A 29 -10.39 3.37 -8.47
C PRO A 29 -9.61 2.71 -7.32
N TRP A 30 -10.14 2.85 -6.10
CA TRP A 30 -9.61 2.21 -4.90
C TRP A 30 -10.73 1.39 -4.24
N PRO A 31 -10.51 0.12 -3.85
CA PRO A 31 -11.60 -0.76 -3.46
C PRO A 31 -12.00 -0.68 -1.98
N PHE A 32 -11.28 0.10 -1.17
CA PHE A 32 -11.55 0.22 0.26
C PHE A 32 -12.20 1.56 0.58
N LYS A 33 -13.04 1.59 1.62
CA LYS A 33 -13.73 2.81 2.06
C LYS A 33 -12.77 3.89 2.53
N LYS A 34 -11.73 3.51 3.27
CA LYS A 34 -10.67 4.46 3.67
C LYS A 34 -9.82 4.78 2.45
N LYS A 35 -9.56 6.07 2.18
CA LYS A 35 -8.74 6.49 1.03
C LYS A 35 -7.24 6.48 1.34
N THR A 36 -6.43 6.33 0.29
CA THR A 36 -4.97 6.48 0.29
C THR A 36 -4.55 7.96 0.37
N PRO A 37 -3.30 8.30 0.77
CA PRO A 37 -2.16 7.40 1.03
C PRO A 37 -2.17 6.74 2.42
N TYR A 38 -1.50 5.60 2.53
CA TYR A 38 -1.17 4.98 3.82
C TYR A 38 0.33 4.95 4.01
N LYS A 39 0.79 5.35 5.20
CA LYS A 39 2.20 5.37 5.56
C LYS A 39 2.48 4.33 6.64
N SER A 40 3.34 3.38 6.34
CA SER A 40 3.81 2.36 7.28
C SER A 40 5.26 2.62 7.67
N LYS A 41 5.55 2.43 8.95
CA LYS A 41 6.91 2.40 9.53
C LYS A 41 7.18 1.01 10.12
N LYS A 42 8.43 0.70 10.45
CA LYS A 42 8.82 -0.62 10.99
C LYS A 42 7.98 -1.10 12.18
N ASN A 43 7.62 -0.20 13.09
CA ASN A 43 6.81 -0.48 14.28
C ASN A 43 5.35 -0.05 14.14
N GLN A 44 4.94 0.41 12.96
CA GLN A 44 3.61 0.96 12.70
C GLN A 44 3.12 0.47 11.33
N PRO A 45 2.45 -0.69 11.27
CA PRO A 45 1.82 -1.14 10.04
C PRO A 45 0.71 -0.16 9.65
N ALA A 46 0.46 -0.06 8.35
CA ALA A 46 -0.65 0.72 7.83
C ALA A 46 -1.42 -0.10 6.82
N GLY A 47 -2.71 0.18 6.70
CA GLY A 47 -3.60 -0.73 6.02
C GLY A 47 -4.85 -0.07 5.51
N ALA A 48 -5.35 -0.63 4.42
CA ALA A 48 -6.65 -0.32 3.90
C ALA A 48 -7.67 -1.14 4.67
N LYS A 49 -8.72 -0.48 5.13
CA LYS A 49 -9.75 -1.08 5.96
C LYS A 49 -11.08 -1.05 5.24
N GLU A 50 -11.89 -2.07 5.50
CA GLU A 50 -13.25 -2.19 5.04
C GLU A 50 -13.34 -2.13 3.51
N LEU A 51 -13.05 -3.27 2.88
CA LEU A 51 -13.35 -3.47 1.46
C LEU A 51 -14.81 -3.09 1.20
N ASP A 52 -15.02 -2.19 0.24
CA ASP A 52 -16.35 -1.67 -0.07
C ASP A 52 -17.22 -2.80 -0.66
N ALA A 53 -18.41 -3.00 -0.08
CA ALA A 53 -19.37 -3.98 -0.58
C ALA A 53 -19.89 -3.62 -1.99
N ALA A 54 -19.81 -2.34 -2.35
CA ALA A 54 -20.17 -1.82 -3.66
C ALA A 54 -19.01 -1.87 -4.67
N GLU A 55 -17.84 -2.39 -4.30
CA GLU A 55 -16.75 -2.57 -5.26
C GLU A 55 -17.20 -3.53 -6.38
N LYS A 56 -16.94 -3.17 -7.64
CA LYS A 56 -17.32 -3.96 -8.81
C LYS A 56 -16.12 -4.37 -9.67
N GLY A 57 -14.91 -4.01 -9.26
CA GLY A 57 -13.71 -4.21 -10.05
C GLY A 57 -13.06 -5.56 -9.76
N SER A 58 -12.49 -6.19 -10.78
CA SER A 58 -11.67 -7.39 -10.58
C SER A 58 -10.21 -7.05 -10.26
N LYS A 59 -9.77 -5.82 -10.60
CA LYS A 59 -8.36 -5.40 -10.53
C LYS A 59 -8.22 -3.92 -10.15
N TYR A 60 -7.40 -3.63 -9.15
CA TYR A 60 -7.12 -2.28 -8.66
C TYR A 60 -5.62 -2.00 -8.62
N GLN A 61 -5.19 -0.95 -9.30
CA GLN A 61 -3.77 -0.63 -9.44
C GLN A 61 -3.33 0.37 -8.39
N TYR A 62 -2.16 0.14 -7.81
CA TYR A 62 -1.59 1.03 -6.81
C TYR A 62 -0.08 1.07 -6.89
N VAL A 63 0.50 1.97 -6.11
CA VAL A 63 1.93 2.18 -6.02
C VAL A 63 2.35 2.02 -4.59
N VAL A 64 3.45 1.32 -4.39
CA VAL A 64 4.20 1.28 -3.15
C VAL A 64 5.50 2.04 -3.39
N SER A 65 5.76 3.06 -2.59
CA SER A 65 6.99 3.85 -2.64
C SER A 65 7.71 3.72 -1.32
N ALA A 66 9.00 3.38 -1.36
CA ALA A 66 9.84 3.22 -0.19
C ALA A 66 11.15 3.99 -0.38
N ILE A 67 11.62 4.65 0.69
CA ILE A 67 12.91 5.32 0.70
C ILE A 67 13.92 4.42 1.41
N CYS A 68 14.95 3.99 0.68
CA CYS A 68 16.07 3.24 1.20
C CYS A 68 17.22 4.20 1.46
N VAL A 69 17.65 4.35 2.71
CA VAL A 69 18.80 5.19 3.03
C VAL A 69 20.06 4.33 2.90
N ARG A 70 20.97 4.69 1.98
CA ARG A 70 22.27 4.01 1.83
C ARG A 70 23.27 4.49 2.88
N ASP A 71 23.32 5.81 3.08
CA ASP A 71 24.13 6.49 4.09
C ASP A 71 23.50 7.84 4.46
N ALA A 72 24.17 8.65 5.30
CA ALA A 72 23.65 9.93 5.78
C ALA A 72 23.40 10.97 4.67
N ALA A 73 24.06 10.85 3.51
CA ALA A 73 23.98 11.79 2.39
C ALA A 73 23.21 11.22 1.18
N MET A 74 22.99 9.92 1.11
CA MET A 74 22.42 9.24 -0.05
C MET A 74 21.20 8.38 0.28
N SER A 75 20.10 8.62 -0.43
CA SER A 75 18.90 7.79 -0.40
C SER A 75 18.46 7.39 -1.80
N ASP A 76 17.93 6.19 -1.92
CA ASP A 76 17.22 5.70 -3.10
C ASP A 76 15.72 5.70 -2.85
N THR A 77 14.97 5.83 -3.94
CA THR A 77 13.54 5.54 -3.93
C THR A 77 13.28 4.26 -4.71
N VAL A 78 12.65 3.29 -4.06
CA VAL A 78 12.13 2.09 -4.71
C VAL A 78 10.64 2.29 -4.94
N ILE A 79 10.21 2.09 -6.19
CA ILE A 79 8.80 2.16 -6.59
C ILE A 79 8.39 0.78 -7.11
N ILE A 80 7.30 0.25 -6.54
CA ILE A 80 6.70 -1.02 -6.94
C ILE A 80 5.27 -0.73 -7.34
N ASP A 81 4.84 -1.28 -8.47
CA ASP A 81 3.51 -1.07 -9.05
C ASP A 81 2.65 -2.36 -9.01
N PRO A 82 2.23 -2.79 -7.81
CA PRO A 82 1.38 -3.97 -7.66
C PRO A 82 -0.08 -3.72 -8.07
N ASP A 83 -0.80 -4.83 -8.21
CA ASP A 83 -2.24 -4.85 -8.42
C ASP A 83 -2.94 -5.64 -7.29
N ILE A 84 -4.10 -5.18 -6.84
CA ILE A 84 -5.03 -5.97 -6.03
C ILE A 84 -5.97 -6.69 -6.98
N ILE A 85 -6.02 -8.02 -6.90
CA ILE A 85 -6.94 -8.84 -7.68
C ILE A 85 -7.98 -9.43 -6.73
N ILE A 86 -9.26 -9.16 -7.00
CA ILE A 86 -10.38 -9.69 -6.23
C ILE A 86 -11.02 -10.82 -7.03
N ILE A 87 -10.81 -12.06 -6.56
CA ILE A 87 -11.48 -13.26 -7.08
C ILE A 87 -12.66 -13.56 -6.16
N ARG A 88 -13.84 -13.78 -6.75
CA ARG A 88 -15.10 -14.09 -6.08
C ARG A 88 -15.43 -15.57 -6.24
#